data_AF-A0A6A4YPG3-F1
#
_entry.id   AF-A0A6A4YPG3-F1
#
_cell.length_a   1.000
_cell.length_b   1.000
_cell.length_c   1.000
_cell.angle_alpha   90.00
_cell.angle_beta   90.00
_cell.angle_gamma   90.00
#
_symmetry.space_group_name_H-M   'P 1'
#
loop_
_entity.id
_entity.type
_entity.pdbx_description
1 polymer ?
#
loop_
_entity_poly.entity_id
_entity_poly.type
_entity_poly.pdbx_seq_one_letter_code
_entity_poly.pdbx_strand_id
1 'polypeptide(L)'
;MLSRVLDNPAPSIALVAAATAAIVYLHTSSAPTMSNQVPSDYVTINDADAKPGHGPIYRVGKTPRPATSSMLATLQVAVEEDGGRNFLGQRTYDNDGNALAYVWETYAQVYQRIENLAKGLAHEKMLETTADGDRPLCLYMKNRPEWVMGQYAA
;
A
#
# COMPACT_ATOMS: atom_id res chain seq x y z
N MET A 1 10.45 -4.22 68.88
CA MET A 1 9.68 -3.71 67.73
C MET A 1 8.74 -4.76 67.13
N LEU A 2 9.03 -6.05 67.25
CA LEU A 2 8.15 -7.15 66.83
C LEU A 2 6.97 -7.47 67.78
N SER A 3 6.97 -7.00 69.04
CA SER A 3 5.88 -7.29 69.99
C SER A 3 4.64 -6.40 69.83
N ARG A 4 4.71 -5.29 69.09
CA ARG A 4 3.55 -4.39 68.89
C ARG A 4 2.67 -4.75 67.69
N VAL A 5 3.05 -5.75 66.91
CA VAL A 5 2.27 -6.22 65.75
C VAL A 5 1.19 -7.24 66.17
N LEU A 6 1.31 -7.82 67.37
CA LEU A 6 0.36 -8.84 67.87
C LEU A 6 -0.82 -8.26 68.66
N ASP A 7 -0.72 -7.03 69.18
CA ASP A 7 -1.76 -6.42 70.02
C ASP A 7 -2.78 -5.55 69.26
N ASN A 8 -2.66 -5.46 67.93
CA ASN A 8 -3.63 -4.77 67.09
C ASN A 8 -3.98 -5.66 65.89
N PRO A 9 -5.21 -6.20 65.78
CA PRO A 9 -5.58 -7.10 64.69
C PRO A 9 -5.75 -6.36 63.34
N ALA A 10 -5.84 -5.03 63.36
CA ALA A 10 -6.04 -4.21 62.17
C ALA A 10 -4.96 -4.38 61.08
N PRO A 11 -3.64 -4.31 61.36
CA PRO A 11 -2.60 -4.57 60.36
C PRO A 11 -2.65 -5.99 59.78
N SER A 12 -2.99 -6.99 60.59
CA SER A 12 -3.07 -8.40 60.16
C SER A 12 -4.26 -8.63 59.22
N ILE A 13 -5.43 -8.05 59.52
CA ILE A 13 -6.63 -8.14 58.67
C ILE A 13 -6.41 -7.41 57.35
N ALA A 14 -5.77 -6.23 57.38
CA ALA A 14 -5.45 -5.48 56.17
C ALA A 14 -4.49 -6.24 55.25
N LEU A 15 -3.50 -6.94 55.81
CA LEU A 15 -2.55 -7.74 55.03
C LEU A 15 -3.23 -8.95 54.38
N VAL A 16 -4.11 -9.64 55.11
CA VAL A 16 -4.89 -10.77 54.59
C VAL A 16 -5.88 -10.31 53.53
N ALA A 17 -6.55 -9.17 53.72
CA ALA A 17 -7.47 -8.61 52.74
C ALA A 17 -6.74 -8.22 51.44
N ALA A 18 -5.56 -7.60 51.55
CA ALA A 18 -4.73 -7.25 50.41
C ALA A 18 -4.21 -8.48 49.66
N ALA A 19 -3.76 -9.51 50.38
CA ALA A 19 -3.33 -10.77 49.76
C ALA A 19 -4.49 -11.49 49.04
N THR A 20 -5.66 -11.55 49.67
CA THR A 20 -6.86 -12.15 49.06
C THR A 20 -7.30 -11.37 47.82
N ALA A 21 -7.30 -10.03 47.88
CA ALA A 21 -7.63 -9.18 46.73
C ALA A 21 -6.62 -9.36 45.58
N ALA A 22 -5.33 -9.49 45.88
CA ALA A 22 -4.30 -9.75 44.89
C ALA A 22 -4.47 -11.13 44.23
N ILE A 23 -4.78 -12.18 44.99
CA ILE A 23 -5.04 -13.52 44.46
C ILE A 23 -6.30 -13.52 43.58
N VAL A 24 -7.38 -12.89 44.05
CA VAL A 24 -8.62 -12.75 43.27
C VAL A 24 -8.34 -11.97 41.98
N TYR A 25 -7.62 -10.84 42.04
CA TYR A 25 -7.25 -10.08 40.86
C TYR A 25 -6.42 -10.93 39.90
N LEU A 26 -5.41 -11.68 40.36
CA LEU A 26 -4.59 -12.54 39.51
C LEU A 26 -5.38 -13.70 38.88
N HIS A 27 -6.40 -14.23 39.55
CA HIS A 27 -7.26 -15.27 39.00
C HIS A 27 -8.36 -14.74 38.07
N THR A 28 -8.85 -13.51 38.28
CA THR A 28 -9.87 -12.90 37.40
C THR A 28 -9.27 -12.11 36.24
N SER A 29 -8.00 -11.68 36.34
CA SER A 29 -7.27 -10.96 35.28
C SER A 29 -6.50 -11.85 34.32
N SER A 30 -6.58 -13.18 34.48
CA SER A 30 -6.35 -14.09 33.37
C SER A 30 -7.37 -13.75 32.29
N ALA A 31 -6.96 -12.89 31.36
CA ALA A 31 -7.68 -12.67 30.12
C ALA A 31 -8.02 -14.06 29.58
N PRO A 32 -9.28 -14.32 29.17
CA PRO A 32 -9.59 -15.59 28.53
C PRO A 32 -8.51 -15.80 27.50
N THR A 33 -7.83 -16.94 27.56
CA THR A 33 -6.94 -17.35 26.48
C THR A 33 -7.83 -17.30 25.26
N MET A 34 -7.77 -16.20 24.51
CA MET A 34 -8.39 -16.13 23.21
C MET A 34 -7.58 -17.15 22.46
N SER A 35 -8.11 -18.37 22.46
CA SER A 35 -7.67 -19.41 21.59
C SER A 35 -7.66 -18.72 20.25
N ASN A 36 -6.46 -18.52 19.72
CA ASN A 36 -6.25 -17.87 18.43
C ASN A 36 -6.71 -18.87 17.35
N GLN A 37 -7.92 -19.41 17.54
CA GLN A 37 -8.65 -20.28 16.63
C GLN A 37 -9.12 -19.34 15.55
N VAL A 38 -8.18 -19.09 14.65
CA VAL A 38 -8.46 -18.55 13.34
C VAL A 38 -9.63 -19.37 12.77
N PRO A 39 -10.71 -18.72 12.29
CA PRO A 39 -11.84 -19.41 11.68
C PRO A 39 -11.39 -20.44 10.63
N SER A 40 -12.09 -21.58 10.52
CA SER A 40 -11.69 -22.67 9.62
C SER A 40 -11.69 -22.28 8.13
N ASP A 41 -12.34 -21.17 7.79
CA ASP A 41 -12.46 -20.56 6.47
C ASP A 41 -11.42 -19.45 6.20
N TYR A 42 -10.45 -19.26 7.10
CA TYR A 42 -9.40 -18.28 6.90
C TYR A 42 -8.45 -18.71 5.79
N VAL A 43 -7.97 -17.72 5.02
CA VAL A 43 -7.00 -17.94 3.95
C VAL A 43 -5.70 -18.41 4.58
N THR A 44 -5.37 -19.70 4.42
CA THR A 44 -4.06 -20.24 4.78
C THR A 44 -3.06 -19.91 3.68
N ILE A 45 -1.87 -19.49 4.08
CA ILE A 45 -0.80 -19.22 3.13
C ILE A 45 -0.38 -20.54 2.45
N ASN A 46 -0.38 -20.57 1.11
CA ASN A 46 0.10 -21.72 0.35
C ASN A 46 1.54 -21.46 -0.11
N ASP A 47 2.52 -21.99 0.64
CA ASP A 47 3.95 -21.79 0.37
C ASP A 47 4.51 -22.66 -0.77
N ALA A 48 3.69 -23.43 -1.49
CA ALA A 48 4.16 -24.36 -2.53
C ALA A 48 5.01 -23.70 -3.62
N ASP A 49 4.75 -22.43 -3.94
CA ASP A 49 5.45 -21.65 -4.96
C ASP A 49 6.42 -20.59 -4.38
N ALA A 50 6.65 -20.59 -3.07
CA ALA A 50 7.56 -19.64 -2.42
C ALA A 50 9.02 -19.88 -2.86
N LYS A 51 9.78 -18.80 -3.03
CA LYS A 51 11.20 -18.82 -3.43
C LYS A 51 12.02 -18.00 -2.44
N PRO A 52 13.33 -18.24 -2.28
CA PRO A 52 14.18 -17.38 -1.44
C PRO A 52 14.03 -15.90 -1.83
N GLY A 53 13.67 -15.04 -0.88
CA GLY A 53 13.42 -13.61 -1.10
C GLY A 53 12.05 -13.26 -1.70
N HIS A 54 11.15 -14.23 -1.90
CA HIS A 54 9.82 -14.02 -2.49
C HIS A 54 8.73 -14.72 -1.68
N GLY A 55 7.59 -14.05 -1.51
CA GLY A 55 6.39 -14.68 -0.97
C GLY A 55 5.72 -15.64 -1.95
N PRO A 56 4.76 -16.46 -1.47
CA PRO A 56 4.00 -17.35 -2.33
C PRO A 56 3.13 -16.60 -3.34
N ILE A 57 3.02 -17.16 -4.55
CA ILE A 57 2.27 -16.55 -5.66
C ILE A 57 1.01 -17.39 -5.93
N TYR A 58 -0.16 -16.86 -5.58
CA TYR A 58 -1.43 -17.51 -5.87
C TYR A 58 -1.81 -17.31 -7.35
N ARG A 59 -2.02 -18.42 -8.07
CA ARG A 59 -2.36 -18.40 -9.49
C ARG A 59 -3.53 -19.34 -9.76
N VAL A 60 -4.43 -18.91 -10.64
CA VAL A 60 -5.47 -19.78 -11.20
C VAL A 60 -5.14 -19.98 -12.68
N GLY A 61 -4.81 -21.21 -13.07
CA GLY A 61 -4.48 -21.55 -14.46
C GLY A 61 -3.08 -21.11 -14.91
N LYS A 62 -2.90 -20.98 -16.24
CA LYS A 62 -1.62 -20.62 -16.85
C LYS A 62 -1.36 -19.12 -16.71
N THR A 63 -0.14 -18.75 -16.31
CA THR A 63 0.28 -17.35 -16.29
C THR A 63 0.35 -16.81 -17.71
N PRO A 64 -0.37 -15.72 -18.05
CA PRO A 64 -0.24 -15.10 -19.35
C PRO A 64 1.17 -14.54 -19.51
N ARG A 65 1.76 -14.75 -20.68
CA ARG A 65 3.01 -14.11 -21.04
C ARG A 65 2.67 -12.72 -21.61
N PRO A 66 3.22 -11.62 -21.05
CA PRO A 66 3.07 -10.31 -21.66
C PRO A 66 3.54 -10.35 -23.12
N ALA A 67 2.76 -9.73 -24.01
CA ALA A 67 3.11 -9.66 -25.44
C ALA A 67 4.35 -8.80 -25.69
N THR A 68 4.59 -7.82 -24.81
CA THR A 68 5.66 -6.85 -24.87
C THR A 68 6.61 -7.00 -23.68
N SER A 69 7.83 -6.48 -23.82
CA SER A 69 8.89 -6.59 -22.81
C SER A 69 8.75 -5.60 -21.66
N SER A 70 7.97 -4.53 -21.83
CA SER A 70 7.78 -3.49 -20.82
C SER A 70 6.42 -2.81 -20.98
N MET A 71 5.99 -2.09 -19.94
CA MET A 71 4.80 -1.25 -20.02
C MET A 71 4.91 -0.18 -21.10
N LEU A 72 6.09 0.44 -21.26
CA LEU A 72 6.33 1.43 -22.31
C LEU A 72 6.18 0.82 -23.70
N ALA A 73 6.70 -0.39 -23.93
CA ALA A 73 6.54 -1.09 -25.20
C ALA A 73 5.06 -1.40 -25.51
N THR A 74 4.25 -1.72 -24.50
CA THR A 74 2.79 -1.84 -24.67
C THR A 74 2.16 -0.53 -25.13
N LEU A 75 2.54 0.59 -24.51
CA LEU A 75 2.03 1.91 -24.90
C LEU A 75 2.45 2.27 -26.33
N GLN A 76 3.68 1.98 -26.73
CA GLN A 76 4.18 2.25 -28.08
C GLN A 76 3.35 1.49 -29.13
N VAL A 77 3.06 0.20 -28.91
CA VAL A 77 2.17 -0.58 -29.80
C VAL A 77 0.78 0.07 -29.88
N ALA A 78 0.20 0.48 -28.75
CA ALA A 78 -1.11 1.14 -28.75
C ALA A 78 -1.08 2.50 -29.49
N VAL A 79 0.01 3.25 -29.41
CA VAL A 79 0.18 4.51 -30.15
C VAL A 79 0.32 4.26 -31.65
N GLU A 80 1.02 3.20 -32.06
CA GLU A 80 1.14 2.81 -33.47
C GLU A 80 -0.20 2.38 -34.06
N GLU A 81 -0.96 1.56 -33.34
CA GLU A 81 -2.24 1.01 -33.82
C GLU A 81 -3.41 2.02 -33.73
N ASP A 82 -3.45 2.80 -32.64
CA ASP A 82 -4.61 3.60 -32.25
C ASP A 82 -4.27 5.10 -32.01
N GLY A 83 -3.16 5.60 -32.56
CA GLY A 83 -2.61 6.95 -32.29
C GLY A 83 -3.60 8.13 -32.40
N GLY A 84 -4.59 8.03 -33.29
CA GLY A 84 -5.64 9.05 -33.49
C GLY A 84 -6.85 8.93 -32.56
N ARG A 85 -6.95 7.88 -31.74
CA ARG A 85 -8.11 7.63 -30.86
C ARG A 85 -7.92 8.27 -29.50
N ASN A 86 -9.04 8.60 -28.86
CA ASN A 86 -9.06 9.16 -27.51
C ASN A 86 -8.38 8.22 -26.50
N PHE A 87 -7.52 8.80 -25.66
CA PHE A 87 -6.81 8.08 -24.61
C PHE A 87 -7.10 8.66 -23.23
N LEU A 88 -6.65 9.89 -22.95
CA LEU A 88 -6.83 10.53 -21.64
C LEU A 88 -7.81 11.69 -21.76
N GLY A 89 -8.86 11.64 -20.95
CA GLY A 89 -9.91 12.64 -20.92
C GLY A 89 -9.91 13.43 -19.61
N GLN A 90 -10.20 14.72 -19.70
CA GLN A 90 -10.42 15.56 -18.52
C GLN A 90 -11.63 16.48 -18.69
N ARG A 91 -12.22 16.88 -17.56
CA ARG A 91 -13.27 17.91 -17.52
C ARG A 91 -12.71 19.17 -16.90
N THR A 92 -13.07 20.29 -17.51
CA THR A 92 -12.91 21.62 -16.94
C THR A 92 -14.25 22.08 -16.36
N TYR A 93 -14.20 23.12 -15.54
CA TYR A 93 -15.40 23.76 -14.98
C TYR A 93 -15.52 25.15 -15.59
N ASP A 94 -16.75 25.61 -15.83
CA ASP A 94 -17.01 27.00 -16.20
C ASP A 94 -16.94 27.94 -14.97
N ASN A 95 -17.14 29.24 -15.20
CA ASN A 95 -17.09 30.26 -14.16
C ASN A 95 -18.19 30.11 -13.10
N ASP A 96 -19.26 29.38 -13.42
CA ASP A 96 -20.38 29.12 -12.52
C ASP A 96 -20.20 27.79 -11.76
N GLY A 97 -19.06 27.11 -11.96
CA GLY A 97 -18.74 25.84 -11.31
C GLY A 97 -19.43 24.62 -11.92
N ASN A 98 -20.03 24.75 -13.11
CA ASN A 98 -20.62 23.61 -13.82
C ASN A 98 -19.52 22.85 -14.56
N ALA A 99 -19.57 21.52 -14.48
CA ALA A 99 -18.61 20.66 -15.15
C ALA A 99 -18.92 20.58 -16.66
N LEU A 100 -17.96 21.00 -17.49
CA LEU A 100 -18.07 20.99 -18.95
C LEU A 100 -17.95 19.57 -19.54
N ALA A 101 -18.09 19.46 -20.86
CA ALA A 101 -17.86 18.21 -21.59
C ALA A 101 -16.40 17.74 -21.44
N TYR A 102 -16.18 16.43 -21.63
CA TYR A 102 -14.83 15.89 -21.65
C TYR A 102 -14.05 16.43 -22.85
N VAL A 103 -12.84 16.90 -22.57
CA VAL A 103 -11.82 17.14 -23.57
C VAL A 103 -10.89 15.93 -23.56
N TRP A 104 -10.71 15.32 -24.72
CA TRP A 104 -9.89 14.13 -24.90
C TRP A 104 -8.61 14.46 -25.64
N GLU A 105 -7.52 13.86 -25.18
CA GLU A 105 -6.26 13.81 -25.89
C GLU A 105 -6.10 12.42 -26.52
N THR A 106 -5.53 12.38 -27.72
CA THR A 106 -5.30 11.11 -28.41
C THR A 106 -4.08 10.37 -27.86
N TYR A 107 -3.95 9.08 -28.16
CA TYR A 107 -2.76 8.29 -27.84
C TYR A 107 -1.46 8.98 -28.32
N ALA A 108 -1.43 9.47 -29.57
CA ALA A 108 -0.26 10.15 -30.11
C ALA A 108 0.05 11.46 -29.38
N GLN A 109 -0.96 12.27 -29.03
CA GLN A 109 -0.77 13.52 -28.30
C GLN A 109 -0.20 13.28 -26.90
N VAL A 110 -0.78 12.31 -26.18
CA VAL A 110 -0.33 11.95 -24.83
C VAL A 110 1.07 11.36 -24.87
N TYR A 111 1.37 10.48 -25.83
CA TYR A 111 2.71 9.90 -25.98
C TYR A 111 3.76 10.99 -26.24
N GLN A 112 3.47 11.97 -27.09
CA GLN A 112 4.37 13.09 -27.31
C GLN A 112 4.61 13.91 -26.03
N ARG A 113 3.58 14.08 -25.20
CA ARG A 113 3.70 14.76 -23.89
C ARG A 113 4.55 13.94 -22.91
N ILE A 114 4.39 12.62 -22.88
CA ILE A 114 5.21 11.70 -22.07
C ILE A 114 6.68 11.84 -22.45
N GLU A 115 7.01 11.80 -23.75
CA GLU A 115 8.39 11.96 -24.21
C GLU A 115 8.99 13.32 -23.80
N ASN A 116 8.21 14.39 -23.90
CA ASN A 116 8.66 15.72 -23.51
C ASN A 116 8.87 15.83 -21.99
N LEU A 117 7.98 15.22 -21.20
CA LEU A 117 8.15 15.13 -19.75
C LEU A 117 9.40 14.33 -19.38
N ALA A 118 9.61 13.16 -20.00
CA ALA A 118 10.79 12.32 -19.77
C ALA A 118 12.09 13.05 -20.10
N LYS A 119 12.13 13.78 -21.23
CA LYS A 119 13.25 14.64 -21.60
C LYS A 119 13.51 15.73 -20.55
N GLY A 120 12.45 16.35 -20.02
CA GLY A 120 12.55 17.34 -18.94
C GLY A 120 13.11 16.73 -17.66
N LEU A 121 12.59 15.58 -17.22
CA LEU A 121 13.08 14.88 -16.02
C LEU A 121 14.56 14.49 -16.16
N ALA A 122 14.98 14.02 -17.33
CA ALA A 122 16.38 13.71 -17.60
C ALA A 122 17.26 14.97 -17.62
N HIS A 123 16.79 16.06 -18.24
CA HIS A 123 17.49 17.33 -18.30
C HIS A 123 17.75 17.92 -16.92
N GLU A 124 16.74 17.88 -16.05
CA GLU A 124 16.78 18.37 -14.67
C GLU A 124 17.41 17.37 -13.69
N LYS A 125 18.00 16.28 -14.20
CA LYS A 125 18.67 15.24 -13.39
C LYS A 125 17.77 14.61 -12.32
N MET A 126 16.46 14.55 -12.56
CA MET A 126 15.48 13.99 -11.64
C MET A 126 15.38 12.47 -11.67
N LEU A 127 16.13 11.82 -12.58
CA LEU A 127 16.18 10.37 -12.76
C LEU A 127 17.63 9.86 -12.69
N GLU A 128 18.48 10.48 -11.86
CA GLU A 128 19.83 9.99 -11.64
C GLU A 128 19.80 8.62 -10.94
N THR A 129 20.82 7.81 -11.22
CA THR A 129 20.94 6.48 -10.64
C THR A 129 21.43 6.58 -9.20
N THR A 130 20.74 5.91 -8.27
CA THR A 130 21.16 5.83 -6.87
C THR A 130 22.37 4.91 -6.71
N ALA A 131 22.97 4.91 -5.53
CA ALA A 131 24.08 4.01 -5.20
C ALA A 131 23.71 2.53 -5.38
N ASP A 132 22.43 2.19 -5.23
CA ASP A 132 21.90 0.83 -5.36
C ASP A 132 21.57 0.45 -6.82
N GLY A 133 21.75 1.37 -7.77
CA GLY A 133 21.49 1.14 -9.20
C GLY A 133 20.07 1.49 -9.66
N ASP A 134 19.21 1.99 -8.76
CA ASP A 134 17.82 2.34 -9.05
C ASP A 134 17.66 3.77 -9.57
N ARG A 135 16.53 4.06 -10.22
CA ARG A 135 16.15 5.43 -10.66
C ARG A 135 14.78 5.81 -10.09
N PRO A 136 14.65 5.98 -8.76
CA PRO A 136 13.35 6.17 -8.13
C PRO A 136 12.78 7.55 -8.47
N LEU A 137 11.54 7.57 -8.97
CA LEU A 137 10.73 8.77 -9.10
C LEU A 137 9.51 8.66 -8.18
N CYS A 138 9.35 9.60 -7.26
CA CYS A 138 8.17 9.68 -6.42
C CYS A 138 7.17 10.67 -7.03
N LEU A 139 5.95 10.21 -7.31
CA LEU A 139 4.87 11.02 -7.84
C LEU A 139 3.73 11.12 -6.83
N TYR A 140 3.30 12.35 -6.53
CA TYR A 140 2.12 12.61 -5.72
C TYR A 140 1.20 13.59 -6.44
N MET A 141 0.01 13.13 -6.85
CA MET A 141 -0.95 13.93 -7.60
C MET A 141 -2.39 13.51 -7.31
N LYS A 142 -3.35 14.37 -7.70
CA LYS A 142 -4.76 13.98 -7.82
C LYS A 142 -4.97 13.14 -9.09
N ASN A 143 -6.08 12.39 -9.16
CA ASN A 143 -6.44 11.60 -10.35
C ASN A 143 -6.69 12.52 -11.56
N ARG A 144 -5.67 12.68 -12.41
CA ARG A 144 -5.61 13.58 -13.57
C ARG A 144 -4.76 12.95 -14.68
N PRO A 145 -4.91 13.33 -15.95
CA PRO A 145 -4.11 12.79 -17.05
C PRO A 145 -2.60 12.80 -16.80
N GLU A 146 -2.10 13.83 -16.13
CA GLU A 146 -0.68 14.00 -15.80
C GLU A 146 -0.12 12.88 -14.92
N TRP A 147 -0.96 12.22 -14.09
CA TRP A 147 -0.53 11.06 -13.29
C TRP A 147 -0.07 9.91 -14.18
N VAL A 148 -0.89 9.58 -15.18
CA VAL A 148 -0.58 8.50 -16.14
C VAL A 148 0.65 8.89 -16.96
N MET A 149 0.76 10.15 -17.36
CA MET A 149 1.92 10.64 -18.10
C MET A 149 3.21 10.51 -17.29
N GLY A 150 3.18 10.89 -16.00
CA GLY A 150 4.32 10.77 -15.10
C GLY A 150 4.77 9.33 -14.91
N GLN A 151 3.82 8.38 -14.81
CA GLN A 151 4.12 6.96 -14.69
C GLN A 151 4.90 6.39 -15.89
N TYR A 152 4.60 6.85 -17.11
CA TYR A 152 5.28 6.38 -18.33
C TYR A 152 6.57 7.16 -18.65
N ALA A 153 6.77 8.33 -18.04
CA ALA A 153 7.93 9.18 -18.30
C ALA A 153 9.19 8.80 -17.50
N ALA A 154 9.03 7.97 -16.47
CA ALA A 154 10.10 7.49 -15.59
C ALA A 154 10.65 6.13 -16.06
#